data_AF-A0A194VD85-F1
#
_entry.id   AF-A0A194VD85-F1
#
_cell.length_a   1.000
_cell.length_b   1.000
_cell.length_c   1.000
_cell.angle_alpha   90.00
_cell.angle_beta   90.00
_cell.angle_gamma   90.00
#
_symmetry.space_group_name_H-M   'P 1'
#
loop_
_entity.id
_entity.type
_entity.pdbx_description
1 polymer ?
#
loop_
_entity_poly.entity_id
_entity_poly.type
_entity_poly.pdbx_seq_one_letter_code
_entity_poly.pdbx_strand_id
1 'polypeptide(L)'
;MAGSHSGPKPLYIHTDVFKPHYIADHLVPLIRKYGPNQTAIIAPAVRGNWGLSELTNLLSRQHRLPVAVSISDEVNLDDDVLAGKICVSTYHQFKGNERDLVVVYGADAGYFTFFAPDLPDDRCPNATFVALTRACKQLVVLNHKKNPPMPFISLPELHKTTTLINLAHDALKDLQPVGSAQKMGLNPPRNIAVSHMARHIPDEILDGICKTHLQIRKTSPPLPPAQHINAPDKVLTNQTKRYYEAVSDLNGMAVVAAYEYALLRTLTTLGYNTNTPQLKIPTDSRGQAAWLCHRACEYEADSSGYQSRRIQMKHHVFGWLGPYLEQAKSRLTGQFQNAERLEFEVNVEKKKFEVFDPSGKESQVIEKLSGRADIVRFDGRPASIPTKTEEGISIWEIKFVAQLSLEHVIQVCTYAYLWSIGHGAEGLPRIILFNVRDGEKWDITSRNSISGLKSLIEDVLRAKYTTKGMPTTDEFIKKCTKTLVEVQSGSRP
;
A
#
# COMPACT_ATOMS: atom_id res chain seq x y z
N MET A 1 -27.17 -0.72 -17.08
CA MET A 1 -25.92 -0.05 -17.53
C MET A 1 -26.03 0.16 -19.04
N ALA A 2 -26.56 1.28 -19.49
CA ALA A 2 -26.57 1.61 -20.93
C ALA A 2 -25.29 2.42 -21.26
N GLY A 3 -24.59 2.07 -22.33
CA GLY A 3 -23.45 2.86 -22.80
C GLY A 3 -23.91 4.21 -23.32
N SER A 4 -23.17 5.28 -23.02
CA SER A 4 -23.43 6.63 -23.55
C SER A 4 -23.04 6.80 -25.02
N HIS A 5 -22.33 5.81 -25.59
CA HIS A 5 -21.84 5.79 -26.96
C HIS A 5 -22.32 4.55 -27.69
N SER A 6 -22.41 4.64 -29.03
CA SER A 6 -22.64 3.46 -29.87
C SER A 6 -21.46 2.49 -29.74
N GLY A 7 -21.74 1.23 -29.44
CA GLY A 7 -20.71 0.23 -29.12
C GLY A 7 -21.29 -1.11 -28.69
N PRO A 8 -20.43 -2.11 -28.42
CA PRO A 8 -20.87 -3.38 -27.89
C PRO A 8 -21.54 -3.18 -26.52
N LYS A 9 -22.50 -4.05 -26.20
CA LYS A 9 -23.07 -4.07 -24.84
C LYS A 9 -21.94 -4.34 -23.82
N PRO A 10 -21.98 -3.71 -22.64
CA PRO A 10 -21.11 -4.09 -21.54
C PRO A 10 -21.25 -5.59 -21.24
N LEU A 11 -20.13 -6.23 -20.88
CA LEU A 11 -20.15 -7.61 -20.42
C LEU A 11 -20.31 -7.61 -18.90
N TYR A 12 -21.32 -8.29 -18.39
CA TYR A 12 -21.46 -8.53 -16.96
C TYR A 12 -21.12 -10.00 -16.70
N ILE A 13 -20.01 -10.25 -16.03
CA ILE A 13 -19.49 -11.61 -15.81
C ILE A 13 -19.71 -12.00 -14.36
N HIS A 14 -20.57 -12.99 -14.14
CA HIS A 14 -20.78 -13.64 -12.84
C HIS A 14 -19.84 -14.83 -12.71
N THR A 15 -18.93 -14.79 -11.74
CA THR A 15 -17.83 -15.75 -11.67
C THR A 15 -17.25 -15.96 -10.27
N ASP A 16 -16.51 -17.05 -10.10
CA ASP A 16 -15.60 -17.22 -8.98
C ASP A 16 -14.29 -16.48 -9.26
N VAL A 17 -14.01 -15.40 -8.53
CA VAL A 17 -12.83 -14.56 -8.75
C VAL A 17 -11.52 -15.28 -8.38
N PHE A 18 -11.61 -16.39 -7.64
CA PHE A 18 -10.50 -17.27 -7.30
C PHE A 18 -10.30 -18.40 -8.33
N LYS A 19 -10.98 -18.32 -9.48
CA LYS A 19 -10.77 -19.23 -10.62
C LYS A 19 -10.34 -18.41 -11.84
N PRO A 20 -9.10 -17.88 -11.85
CA PRO A 20 -8.64 -16.90 -12.84
C PRO A 20 -8.66 -17.42 -14.28
N HIS A 21 -8.55 -18.74 -14.49
CA HIS A 21 -8.58 -19.36 -15.82
C HIS A 21 -9.87 -19.06 -16.58
N TYR A 22 -11.04 -19.25 -15.96
CA TYR A 22 -12.31 -18.96 -16.61
C TYR A 22 -12.44 -17.47 -16.96
N ILE A 23 -11.90 -16.58 -16.13
CA ILE A 23 -11.90 -15.14 -16.40
C ILE A 23 -10.97 -14.83 -17.58
N ALA A 24 -9.75 -15.37 -17.57
CA ALA A 24 -8.76 -15.14 -18.62
C ALA A 24 -9.21 -15.64 -19.99
N ASP A 25 -9.89 -16.78 -20.08
CA ASP A 25 -10.42 -17.31 -21.35
C ASP A 25 -11.35 -16.32 -22.07
N HIS A 26 -12.09 -15.52 -21.30
CA HIS A 26 -12.95 -14.46 -21.83
C HIS A 26 -12.22 -13.13 -22.04
N LEU A 27 -11.29 -12.77 -21.15
CA LEU A 27 -10.58 -11.49 -21.23
C LEU A 27 -9.50 -11.47 -22.31
N VAL A 28 -8.73 -12.54 -22.49
CA VAL A 28 -7.57 -12.58 -23.40
C VAL A 28 -7.95 -12.26 -24.85
N PRO A 29 -9.04 -12.80 -25.43
CA PRO A 29 -9.48 -12.40 -26.77
C PRO A 29 -9.78 -10.91 -26.87
N LEU A 30 -10.43 -10.31 -25.87
CA LEU A 30 -10.72 -8.87 -25.83
C LEU A 30 -9.43 -8.06 -25.71
N ILE A 31 -8.53 -8.45 -24.81
CA ILE A 31 -7.25 -7.77 -24.62
C ILE A 31 -6.42 -7.83 -25.91
N ARG A 32 -6.43 -8.94 -26.64
CA ARG A 32 -5.75 -9.04 -27.94
C ARG A 32 -6.40 -8.17 -29.02
N LYS A 33 -7.73 -8.04 -29.00
CA LYS A 33 -8.48 -7.18 -29.91
C LYS A 33 -8.19 -5.69 -29.70
N TYR A 34 -8.22 -5.22 -28.45
CA TYR A 34 -8.02 -3.80 -28.13
C TYR A 34 -6.54 -3.44 -27.93
N GLY A 35 -5.72 -4.40 -27.49
CA GLY A 35 -4.31 -4.23 -27.20
C GLY A 35 -4.04 -4.00 -25.70
N PRO A 36 -2.90 -4.48 -25.16
CA PRO A 36 -2.51 -4.27 -23.75
C PRO A 36 -2.54 -2.80 -23.32
N ASN A 37 -1.95 -1.90 -24.12
CA ASN A 37 -1.90 -0.46 -23.85
C ASN A 37 -3.27 0.19 -23.71
N GLN A 38 -4.28 -0.38 -24.36
CA GLN A 38 -5.66 0.08 -24.38
C GLN A 38 -6.55 -0.72 -23.43
N THR A 39 -5.94 -1.42 -22.46
CA THR A 39 -6.63 -2.23 -21.46
C THR A 39 -6.29 -1.75 -20.05
N ALA A 40 -7.31 -1.58 -19.22
CA ALA A 40 -7.13 -1.48 -17.77
C ALA A 40 -7.96 -2.51 -17.02
N ILE A 41 -7.42 -3.03 -15.92
CA ILE A 41 -8.13 -3.81 -14.90
C ILE A 41 -8.10 -2.99 -13.62
N ILE A 42 -9.26 -2.49 -13.19
CA ILE A 42 -9.36 -1.60 -12.05
C ILE A 42 -10.20 -2.23 -10.94
N ALA A 43 -9.79 -2.04 -9.70
CA ALA A 43 -10.45 -2.62 -8.52
C ALA A 43 -10.59 -1.57 -7.39
N PRO A 44 -11.47 -1.79 -6.39
CA PRO A 44 -11.49 -0.95 -5.20
C PRO A 44 -10.15 -0.97 -4.45
N ALA A 45 -9.51 -2.15 -4.41
CA ALA A 45 -8.18 -2.37 -3.84
C ALA A 45 -7.38 -3.37 -4.69
N VAL A 46 -6.08 -3.07 -4.88
CA VAL A 46 -5.14 -3.90 -5.64
C VAL A 46 -4.24 -4.70 -4.71
N ARG A 47 -3.62 -4.06 -3.71
CA ARG A 47 -2.76 -4.74 -2.74
C ARG A 47 -3.57 -5.66 -1.83
N GLY A 48 -3.07 -6.88 -1.60
CA GLY A 48 -3.77 -7.91 -0.83
C GLY A 48 -4.96 -8.55 -1.55
N ASN A 49 -5.23 -8.20 -2.81
CA ASN A 49 -6.28 -8.81 -3.62
C ASN A 49 -5.75 -10.06 -4.35
N TRP A 50 -5.79 -11.20 -3.66
CA TRP A 50 -5.24 -12.48 -4.17
C TRP A 50 -5.88 -12.95 -5.47
N GLY A 51 -7.19 -12.78 -5.67
CA GLY A 51 -7.83 -13.16 -6.94
C GLY A 51 -7.32 -12.32 -8.11
N LEU A 52 -7.16 -11.00 -7.89
CA LEU A 52 -6.65 -10.10 -8.92
C LEU A 52 -5.16 -10.37 -9.23
N SER A 53 -4.36 -10.69 -8.22
CA SER A 53 -2.95 -11.03 -8.42
C SER A 53 -2.79 -12.35 -9.18
N GLU A 54 -3.60 -13.37 -8.89
CA GLU A 54 -3.63 -14.62 -9.65
C GLU A 54 -4.03 -14.42 -11.11
N LEU A 55 -5.08 -13.63 -11.37
CA LEU A 55 -5.48 -13.28 -12.74
C LEU A 55 -4.35 -12.53 -13.47
N THR A 56 -3.76 -11.54 -12.83
CA THR A 56 -2.65 -10.75 -13.39
C THR A 56 -1.44 -11.64 -13.73
N ASN A 57 -1.09 -12.55 -12.82
CA ASN A 57 -0.02 -13.51 -13.02
C ASN A 57 -0.31 -14.46 -14.18
N LEU A 58 -1.55 -14.90 -14.31
CA LEU A 58 -2.01 -15.75 -15.41
C LEU A 58 -1.86 -15.05 -16.76
N LEU A 59 -2.35 -13.81 -16.88
CA LEU A 59 -2.24 -12.98 -18.07
C LEU A 59 -0.77 -12.76 -18.46
N SER A 60 0.09 -12.46 -17.49
CA SER A 60 1.50 -12.21 -17.73
C SER A 60 2.29 -13.48 -18.07
N ARG A 61 2.14 -14.54 -17.28
CA ARG A 61 2.95 -15.75 -17.40
C ARG A 61 2.52 -16.65 -18.55
N GLN A 62 1.23 -16.96 -18.65
CA GLN A 62 0.72 -17.93 -19.62
C GLN A 62 0.38 -17.27 -20.96
N HIS A 63 -0.27 -16.10 -20.94
CA HIS A 63 -0.68 -15.41 -22.17
C HIS A 63 0.35 -14.42 -22.72
N ARG A 64 1.47 -14.22 -22.00
CA ARG A 64 2.57 -13.32 -22.38
C ARG A 64 2.12 -11.88 -22.61
N LEU A 65 1.09 -11.44 -21.88
CA LEU A 65 0.59 -10.08 -21.93
C LEU A 65 1.38 -9.21 -20.94
N PRO A 66 1.92 -8.06 -21.37
CA PRO A 66 2.62 -7.17 -20.46
C PRO A 66 1.63 -6.50 -19.51
N VAL A 67 1.96 -6.44 -18.22
CA VAL A 67 1.10 -5.89 -17.17
C VAL A 67 1.90 -4.97 -16.26
N ALA A 68 1.42 -3.74 -16.07
CA ALA A 68 1.91 -2.83 -15.04
C ALA A 68 0.95 -2.86 -13.85
N VAL A 69 1.49 -3.12 -12.66
CA VAL A 69 0.77 -3.02 -11.38
C VAL A 69 1.39 -1.85 -10.62
N SER A 70 0.56 -0.96 -10.07
CA SER A 70 1.11 0.17 -9.32
C SER A 70 1.86 -0.30 -8.06
N ILE A 71 3.06 0.23 -7.84
CA ILE A 71 3.89 -0.07 -6.66
C ILE A 71 3.46 0.70 -5.40
N SER A 72 2.59 1.70 -5.55
CA SER A 72 2.01 2.51 -4.48
C SER A 72 0.56 2.84 -4.79
N ASP A 73 -0.28 3.01 -3.76
CA ASP A 73 -1.66 3.50 -3.92
C ASP A 73 -1.74 5.05 -3.88
N GLU A 74 -0.65 5.70 -3.45
CA GLU A 74 -0.54 7.16 -3.25
C GLU A 74 0.18 7.88 -4.40
N VAL A 75 1.02 7.16 -5.12
CA VAL A 75 1.76 7.73 -6.25
C VAL A 75 0.86 7.68 -7.48
N ASN A 76 0.90 8.75 -8.27
CA ASN A 76 0.25 8.81 -9.57
C ASN A 76 0.80 7.71 -10.49
N LEU A 77 -0.03 7.25 -11.42
CA LEU A 77 0.40 6.30 -12.43
C LEU A 77 1.46 6.94 -13.34
N ASP A 78 2.56 6.23 -13.59
CA ASP A 78 3.64 6.68 -14.47
C ASP A 78 3.39 6.19 -15.90
N ASP A 79 3.23 7.13 -16.83
CA ASP A 79 2.89 6.82 -18.22
C ASP A 79 3.96 5.98 -18.92
N ASP A 80 5.25 6.14 -18.60
CA ASP A 80 6.31 5.33 -19.20
C ASP A 80 6.26 3.88 -18.70
N VAL A 81 5.84 3.67 -17.44
CA VAL A 81 5.67 2.33 -16.87
C VAL A 81 4.43 1.64 -17.45
N LEU A 82 3.36 2.41 -17.68
CA LEU A 82 2.12 1.92 -18.29
C LEU A 82 2.24 1.67 -19.80
N ALA A 83 3.14 2.38 -20.48
CA ALA A 83 3.26 2.37 -21.94
C ALA A 83 3.37 0.94 -22.50
N GLY A 84 2.41 0.59 -23.35
CA GLY A 84 2.38 -0.70 -24.02
C GLY A 84 1.90 -1.88 -23.16
N LYS A 85 1.40 -1.62 -21.94
CA LYS A 85 1.00 -2.67 -20.97
C LYS A 85 -0.45 -2.53 -20.52
N ILE A 86 -1.00 -3.63 -20.01
CA ILE A 86 -2.26 -3.62 -19.27
C ILE A 86 -2.03 -2.87 -17.97
N CYS A 87 -2.84 -1.86 -17.68
CA CYS A 87 -2.79 -1.14 -16.41
C CYS A 87 -3.61 -1.87 -15.35
N VAL A 88 -3.01 -2.18 -14.19
CA VAL A 88 -3.70 -2.69 -13.01
C VAL A 88 -3.56 -1.67 -11.87
N SER A 89 -4.69 -1.08 -11.46
CA SER A 89 -4.69 0.02 -10.49
C SER A 89 -6.00 0.08 -9.69
N THR A 90 -6.03 0.91 -8.65
CA THR A 90 -7.27 1.17 -7.91
C THR A 90 -8.23 2.07 -8.70
N TYR A 91 -9.51 2.13 -8.30
CA TYR A 91 -10.49 3.10 -8.84
C TYR A 91 -10.00 4.54 -8.72
N HIS A 92 -9.37 4.88 -7.60
CA HIS A 92 -8.92 6.23 -7.28
C HIS A 92 -7.73 6.65 -8.13
N GLN A 93 -6.72 5.79 -8.27
CA GLN A 93 -5.52 6.09 -9.05
C GLN A 93 -5.78 6.17 -10.55
N PHE A 94 -6.76 5.41 -11.04
CA PHE A 94 -7.12 5.44 -12.46
C PHE A 94 -7.97 6.65 -12.84
N LYS A 95 -8.42 7.47 -11.87
CA LYS A 95 -9.22 8.65 -12.15
C LYS A 95 -8.48 9.59 -13.11
N GLY A 96 -9.19 10.08 -14.13
CA GLY A 96 -8.60 10.91 -15.18
C GLY A 96 -7.93 10.15 -16.32
N ASN A 97 -7.76 8.83 -16.19
CA ASN A 97 -7.35 7.95 -17.29
C ASN A 97 -8.55 7.29 -17.93
N GLU A 98 -8.45 6.94 -19.21
CA GLU A 98 -9.45 6.17 -19.96
C GLU A 98 -8.74 5.16 -20.87
N ARG A 99 -9.43 4.07 -21.22
CA ARG A 99 -8.92 3.00 -22.09
C ARG A 99 -10.05 2.41 -22.91
N ASP A 100 -9.74 1.89 -24.11
CA ASP A 100 -10.75 1.24 -24.94
C ASP A 100 -11.43 0.06 -24.23
N LEU A 101 -10.66 -0.77 -23.52
CA LEU A 101 -11.15 -1.87 -22.70
C LEU A 101 -10.90 -1.58 -21.22
N VAL A 102 -11.96 -1.57 -20.41
CA VAL A 102 -11.83 -1.51 -18.95
C VAL A 102 -12.57 -2.68 -18.30
N VAL A 103 -11.85 -3.39 -17.45
CA VAL A 103 -12.37 -4.46 -16.60
C VAL A 103 -12.50 -3.93 -15.18
N VAL A 104 -13.73 -3.77 -14.71
CA VAL A 104 -14.05 -3.38 -13.33
C VAL A 104 -14.14 -4.65 -12.48
N TYR A 105 -13.10 -4.87 -11.68
CA TYR A 105 -12.90 -6.05 -10.84
C TYR A 105 -13.48 -5.79 -9.44
N GLY A 106 -14.73 -6.20 -9.21
CA GLY A 106 -15.40 -6.04 -7.92
C GLY A 106 -16.33 -4.82 -7.86
N ALA A 107 -17.38 -4.85 -8.70
CA ALA A 107 -18.52 -3.94 -8.60
C ALA A 107 -19.80 -4.73 -8.25
N ASP A 108 -19.79 -5.30 -7.04
CA ASP A 108 -20.86 -6.08 -6.44
C ASP A 108 -21.12 -5.61 -4.99
N ALA A 109 -22.15 -6.15 -4.32
CA ALA A 109 -22.54 -5.73 -2.98
C ALA A 109 -21.42 -5.87 -1.92
N GLY A 110 -20.38 -6.67 -2.20
CA GLY A 110 -19.18 -6.75 -1.35
C GLY A 110 -18.47 -5.39 -1.21
N TYR A 111 -18.65 -4.47 -2.16
CA TYR A 111 -18.09 -3.13 -2.09
C TYR A 111 -18.48 -2.39 -0.81
N PHE A 112 -19.77 -2.42 -0.46
CA PHE A 112 -20.32 -1.82 0.76
C PHE A 112 -19.95 -2.60 2.03
N THR A 113 -19.43 -3.81 1.91
CA THR A 113 -19.00 -4.58 3.08
C THR A 113 -17.52 -4.35 3.39
N PHE A 114 -16.67 -4.29 2.36
CA PHE A 114 -15.21 -4.36 2.53
C PHE A 114 -14.47 -3.05 2.25
N PHE A 115 -15.02 -2.17 1.42
CA PHE A 115 -14.29 -0.99 0.94
C PHE A 115 -14.96 0.33 1.31
N ALA A 116 -16.28 0.37 1.35
CA ALA A 116 -17.04 1.58 1.68
C ALA A 116 -18.27 1.28 2.56
N PRO A 117 -18.07 0.73 3.77
CA PRO A 117 -19.16 0.44 4.71
C PRO A 117 -19.87 1.68 5.24
N ASP A 118 -19.25 2.84 5.04
CA ASP A 118 -19.75 4.16 5.37
C ASP A 118 -20.65 4.75 4.28
N LEU A 119 -20.66 4.20 3.06
CA LEU A 119 -21.46 4.75 1.96
C LEU A 119 -22.87 4.13 1.91
N PRO A 120 -23.88 4.91 1.49
CA PRO A 120 -25.23 4.39 1.29
C PRO A 120 -25.28 3.42 0.12
N ASP A 121 -26.04 2.34 0.28
CA ASP A 121 -26.20 1.25 -0.70
C ASP A 121 -27.42 1.41 -1.62
N ASP A 122 -28.15 2.52 -1.48
CA ASP A 122 -29.32 2.90 -2.29
C ASP A 122 -28.95 3.57 -3.63
N ARG A 123 -27.66 3.87 -3.83
CA ARG A 123 -27.14 4.56 -5.02
C ARG A 123 -25.75 4.10 -5.39
N CYS A 124 -25.36 4.35 -6.65
CA CYS A 124 -24.02 4.05 -7.12
C CYS A 124 -22.98 4.97 -6.44
N PRO A 125 -21.96 4.41 -5.75
CA PRO A 125 -20.88 5.20 -5.18
C PRO A 125 -20.11 5.94 -6.27
N ASN A 126 -19.68 7.18 -6.00
CA ASN A 126 -18.93 7.99 -6.96
C ASN A 126 -17.68 7.27 -7.49
N ALA A 127 -16.92 6.59 -6.63
CA ALA A 127 -15.74 5.84 -7.06
C ALA A 127 -16.09 4.71 -8.05
N THR A 128 -17.16 3.95 -7.77
CA THR A 128 -17.68 2.91 -8.67
C THR A 128 -18.21 3.51 -9.97
N PHE A 129 -18.95 4.60 -9.91
CA PHE A 129 -19.45 5.30 -11.10
C PHE A 129 -18.30 5.80 -11.99
N VAL A 130 -17.28 6.43 -11.39
CA VAL A 130 -16.07 6.85 -12.10
C VAL A 130 -15.41 5.65 -12.76
N ALA A 131 -15.23 4.54 -12.04
CA ALA A 131 -14.64 3.31 -12.58
C ALA A 131 -15.41 2.76 -13.80
N LEU A 132 -16.74 2.69 -13.71
CA LEU A 132 -17.60 2.19 -14.80
C LEU A 132 -17.57 3.08 -16.06
N THR A 133 -17.29 4.38 -15.90
CA THR A 133 -17.23 5.35 -17.01
C THR A 133 -15.84 5.48 -17.65
N ARG A 134 -14.85 4.67 -17.22
CA ARG A 134 -13.48 4.73 -17.77
C ARG A 134 -13.30 4.03 -19.12
N ALA A 135 -14.29 3.21 -19.51
CA ALA A 135 -14.25 2.45 -20.75
C ALA A 135 -14.68 3.30 -21.94
N CYS A 136 -13.82 3.45 -22.96
CA CYS A 136 -14.19 4.16 -24.19
C CYS A 136 -14.95 3.28 -25.18
N LYS A 137 -14.71 1.95 -25.20
CA LYS A 137 -15.31 1.04 -26.19
C LYS A 137 -15.99 -0.18 -25.56
N GLN A 138 -15.30 -0.93 -24.70
CA GLN A 138 -15.81 -2.14 -24.08
C GLN A 138 -15.63 -2.07 -22.56
N LEU A 139 -16.75 -2.15 -21.85
CA LEU A 139 -16.78 -2.34 -20.40
C LEU A 139 -16.98 -3.83 -20.08
N VAL A 140 -16.20 -4.33 -19.13
CA VAL A 140 -16.41 -5.63 -18.48
C VAL A 140 -16.58 -5.41 -16.99
N VAL A 141 -17.64 -5.93 -16.39
CA VAL A 141 -17.90 -5.86 -14.95
C VAL A 141 -17.86 -7.26 -14.38
N LEU A 142 -16.99 -7.50 -13.40
CA LEU A 142 -16.92 -8.78 -12.70
C LEU A 142 -17.71 -8.71 -11.39
N ASN A 143 -18.62 -9.67 -11.23
CA ASN A 143 -19.37 -9.92 -9.99
C ASN A 143 -18.89 -11.24 -9.38
N HIS A 144 -18.40 -11.19 -8.14
CA HIS A 144 -18.01 -12.41 -7.45
C HIS A 144 -19.24 -13.23 -7.03
N LYS A 145 -19.25 -14.53 -7.32
CA LYS A 145 -20.39 -15.42 -7.05
C LYS A 145 -20.90 -15.41 -5.60
N LYS A 146 -20.03 -15.15 -4.63
CA LYS A 146 -20.43 -15.09 -3.22
C LYS A 146 -21.15 -13.79 -2.88
N ASN A 147 -21.02 -12.76 -3.69
CA ASN A 147 -21.61 -11.45 -3.48
C ASN A 147 -22.81 -11.26 -4.41
N PRO A 148 -23.95 -10.77 -3.87
CA PRO A 148 -25.01 -10.24 -4.69
C PRO A 148 -24.53 -9.11 -5.61
N PRO A 149 -25.22 -8.88 -6.75
CA PRO A 149 -25.05 -7.64 -7.49
C PRO A 149 -25.28 -6.42 -6.60
N MET A 150 -24.75 -5.27 -7.02
CA MET A 150 -24.92 -4.00 -6.31
C MET A 150 -26.42 -3.75 -5.99
N PRO A 151 -26.80 -3.45 -4.73
CA PRO A 151 -28.21 -3.48 -4.30
C PRO A 151 -29.15 -2.56 -5.08
N PHE A 152 -28.63 -1.41 -5.53
CA PHE A 152 -29.38 -0.38 -6.25
C PHE A 152 -29.63 -0.68 -7.74
N ILE A 153 -29.11 -1.79 -8.29
CA ILE A 153 -29.29 -2.08 -9.73
C ILE A 153 -30.64 -2.76 -10.00
N SER A 154 -31.18 -2.55 -11.20
CA SER A 154 -32.34 -3.31 -11.70
C SER A 154 -31.84 -4.53 -12.48
N LEU A 155 -32.15 -5.75 -12.02
CA LEU A 155 -31.81 -6.98 -12.73
C LEU A 155 -32.45 -7.05 -14.14
N PRO A 156 -33.75 -6.73 -14.34
CA PRO A 156 -34.32 -6.67 -15.68
C PRO A 156 -33.58 -5.73 -16.63
N GLU A 157 -33.22 -4.53 -16.17
CA GLU A 157 -32.46 -3.57 -16.98
C GLU A 157 -31.01 -4.04 -17.20
N LEU A 158 -30.41 -4.73 -16.23
CA LEU A 158 -29.09 -5.35 -16.41
C LEU A 158 -29.13 -6.35 -17.56
N HIS A 159 -30.09 -7.28 -17.57
CA HIS A 159 -30.25 -8.27 -18.65
C HIS A 159 -30.52 -7.63 -20.01
N LYS A 160 -31.26 -6.52 -20.06
CA LYS A 160 -31.55 -5.79 -21.29
C LYS A 160 -30.31 -5.05 -21.83
N THR A 161 -29.56 -4.41 -20.95
CA THR A 161 -28.50 -3.45 -21.32
C THR A 161 -27.10 -4.07 -21.38
N THR A 162 -26.89 -5.26 -20.83
CA THR A 162 -25.61 -5.96 -20.81
C THR A 162 -25.70 -7.33 -21.48
N THR A 163 -24.55 -7.90 -21.84
CA THR A 163 -24.43 -9.33 -22.13
C THR A 163 -23.99 -10.02 -20.85
N LEU A 164 -24.90 -10.77 -20.23
CA LEU A 164 -24.62 -11.56 -19.03
C LEU A 164 -23.86 -12.85 -19.41
N ILE A 165 -22.71 -13.06 -18.79
CA ILE A 165 -21.91 -14.28 -18.90
C ILE A 165 -21.85 -14.94 -17.53
N ASN A 166 -22.39 -16.16 -17.43
CA ASN A 166 -22.38 -16.93 -16.19
C ASN A 166 -21.28 -18.00 -16.22
N LEU A 167 -20.17 -17.74 -15.53
CA LEU A 167 -19.03 -18.65 -15.38
C LEU A 167 -19.04 -19.40 -14.04
N ALA A 168 -19.90 -18.98 -13.11
CA ALA A 168 -20.02 -19.62 -11.80
C ALA A 168 -20.86 -20.91 -11.85
N HIS A 169 -21.64 -21.10 -12.92
CA HIS A 169 -22.59 -22.21 -13.10
C HIS A 169 -23.67 -22.28 -12.01
N ASP A 170 -23.94 -21.16 -11.33
CA ASP A 170 -25.05 -20.97 -10.38
C ASP A 170 -25.86 -19.71 -10.76
N ALA A 171 -27.06 -19.57 -10.20
CA ALA A 171 -27.87 -18.38 -10.44
C ALA A 171 -27.21 -17.14 -9.81
N LEU A 172 -27.44 -15.97 -10.41
CA LEU A 172 -27.17 -14.70 -9.73
C LEU A 172 -27.91 -14.69 -8.40
N LYS A 173 -27.24 -14.23 -7.34
CA LYS A 173 -27.90 -14.03 -6.05
C LYS A 173 -28.90 -12.89 -6.15
N ASP A 174 -29.96 -13.00 -5.34
CA ASP A 174 -30.95 -11.94 -5.20
C ASP A 174 -30.31 -10.65 -4.67
N LEU A 175 -30.86 -9.52 -5.11
CA LEU A 175 -30.46 -8.20 -4.63
C LEU A 175 -30.70 -8.10 -3.12
N GLN A 176 -29.76 -7.48 -2.43
CA GLN A 176 -29.97 -7.11 -1.04
C GLN A 176 -30.95 -5.93 -0.96
N PRO A 177 -31.75 -5.81 0.13
CA PRO A 177 -32.55 -4.62 0.37
C PRO A 177 -31.66 -3.38 0.42
N VAL A 178 -32.06 -2.32 -0.30
CA VAL A 178 -31.41 -1.01 -0.22
C VAL A 178 -31.78 -0.30 1.09
N GLY A 179 -30.95 0.64 1.51
CA GLY A 179 -31.17 1.41 2.72
C GLY A 179 -30.69 0.70 3.98
N SER A 180 -29.66 -0.15 3.85
CA SER A 180 -28.96 -0.66 5.03
C SER A 180 -28.53 0.51 5.90
N ALA A 181 -28.85 0.47 7.19
CA ALA A 181 -28.48 1.55 8.11
C ALA A 181 -26.98 1.77 8.04
N GLN A 182 -26.56 3.00 7.70
CA GLN A 182 -25.15 3.39 7.66
C GLN A 182 -24.52 2.99 8.99
N LYS A 183 -23.42 2.21 8.96
CA LYS A 183 -22.75 1.79 10.19
C LYS A 183 -22.01 2.99 10.79
N MET A 184 -22.74 3.80 11.53
CA MET A 184 -22.23 4.99 12.20
C MET A 184 -21.30 4.58 13.35
N GLY A 185 -20.19 5.30 13.50
CA GLY A 185 -19.20 5.05 14.55
C GLY A 185 -17.97 4.31 14.05
N LEU A 186 -17.20 3.78 14.99
CA LEU A 186 -15.90 3.17 14.75
C LEU A 186 -16.04 1.73 14.19
N ASN A 187 -15.53 1.47 12.99
CA ASN A 187 -15.61 0.15 12.33
C ASN A 187 -14.27 -0.29 11.73
N PRO A 188 -13.24 -0.59 12.57
CA PRO A 188 -11.94 -1.03 12.07
C PRO A 188 -12.02 -2.47 11.53
N PRO A 189 -11.18 -2.83 10.55
CA PRO A 189 -11.05 -4.22 10.13
C PRO A 189 -10.41 -5.06 11.25
N ARG A 190 -10.67 -6.38 11.21
CA ARG A 190 -10.14 -7.32 12.22
C ARG A 190 -8.61 -7.32 12.32
N ASN A 191 -7.94 -7.18 11.18
CA ASN A 191 -6.48 -7.18 11.10
C ASN A 191 -6.00 -5.89 10.44
N ILE A 192 -5.04 -5.22 11.07
CA ILE A 192 -4.45 -3.98 10.56
C ILE A 192 -2.94 -4.14 10.46
N ALA A 193 -2.41 -3.93 9.25
CA ALA A 193 -0.99 -3.71 9.06
C ALA A 193 -0.65 -2.27 9.43
N VAL A 194 0.36 -2.07 10.27
CA VAL A 194 0.80 -0.73 10.71
C VAL A 194 1.14 0.18 9.51
N SER A 195 1.79 -0.35 8.47
CA SER A 195 2.12 0.40 7.25
C SER A 195 0.89 0.87 6.45
N HIS A 196 -0.32 0.40 6.80
CA HIS A 196 -1.57 0.77 6.15
C HIS A 196 -2.43 1.70 7.04
N MET A 197 -2.13 1.85 8.34
CA MET A 197 -3.09 2.45 9.28
C MET A 197 -3.29 3.96 9.10
N ALA A 198 -2.28 4.68 8.58
CA ALA A 198 -2.35 6.12 8.37
C ALA A 198 -2.78 6.52 6.94
N ARG A 199 -2.71 5.58 5.98
CA ARG A 199 -2.95 5.84 4.55
C ARG A 199 -4.31 6.49 4.30
N HIS A 200 -4.31 7.46 3.38
CA HIS A 200 -5.50 8.18 2.91
C HIS A 200 -6.19 9.07 3.98
N ILE A 201 -5.57 9.23 5.15
CA ILE A 201 -6.00 10.25 6.11
C ILE A 201 -5.39 11.58 5.65
N PRO A 202 -6.18 12.67 5.53
CA PRO A 202 -5.64 13.98 5.17
C PRO A 202 -4.49 14.43 6.08
N ASP A 203 -3.46 15.03 5.49
CA ASP A 203 -2.26 15.46 6.20
C ASP A 203 -2.57 16.44 7.34
N GLU A 204 -3.60 17.30 7.19
CA GLU A 204 -3.99 18.23 8.24
C GLU A 204 -4.52 17.51 9.49
N ILE A 205 -5.19 16.37 9.31
CA ILE A 205 -5.68 15.55 10.42
C ILE A 205 -4.51 14.83 11.08
N LEU A 206 -3.60 14.25 10.28
CA LEU A 206 -2.41 13.58 10.81
C LEU A 206 -1.49 14.55 11.55
N ASP A 207 -1.34 15.78 11.05
CA ASP A 207 -0.55 16.85 11.68
C ASP A 207 -1.13 17.22 13.04
N GLY A 208 -2.46 17.41 13.13
CA GLY A 208 -3.14 17.67 14.39
C GLY A 208 -2.96 16.55 15.42
N ILE A 209 -3.09 15.29 15.00
CA ILE A 209 -2.86 14.12 15.85
C ILE A 209 -1.39 14.05 16.31
N CYS A 210 -0.44 14.23 15.39
CA CYS A 210 0.99 14.19 15.70
C CYS A 210 1.40 15.33 16.66
N LYS A 211 0.95 16.56 16.44
CA LYS A 211 1.24 17.70 17.33
C LYS A 211 0.72 17.47 18.75
N THR A 212 -0.42 16.80 18.88
CA THR A 212 -1.07 16.49 20.17
C THR A 212 -0.28 15.49 20.99
N HIS A 213 0.24 14.43 20.36
CA HIS A 213 0.86 13.30 21.08
C HIS A 213 2.38 13.27 21.02
N LEU A 214 3.00 13.93 20.05
CA LEU A 214 4.42 13.81 19.74
C LEU A 214 5.16 15.14 19.83
N GLN A 215 6.47 15.04 20.02
CA GLN A 215 7.43 16.08 19.69
C GLN A 215 8.39 15.49 18.64
N ILE A 216 8.39 16.08 17.45
CA ILE A 216 9.22 15.66 16.32
C ILE A 216 10.39 16.65 16.22
N ARG A 217 11.62 16.16 16.35
CA ARG A 217 12.84 16.96 16.24
C ARG A 217 13.61 16.53 14.99
N LYS A 218 13.78 17.45 14.04
CA LYS A 218 14.68 17.23 12.89
C LYS A 218 16.12 17.35 13.35
N THR A 219 16.74 16.21 13.69
CA THR A 219 18.12 16.17 14.20
C THR A 219 19.15 16.29 13.10
N SER A 220 18.77 16.00 11.85
CA SER A 220 19.58 16.30 10.67
C SER A 220 18.65 16.73 9.53
N PRO A 221 18.81 17.94 8.96
CA PRO A 221 18.06 18.34 7.78
C PRO A 221 18.51 17.53 6.55
N PRO A 222 17.73 17.53 5.44
CA PRO A 222 18.20 16.97 4.18
C PRO A 222 19.54 17.56 3.78
N LEU A 223 20.46 16.72 3.30
CA LEU A 223 21.74 17.16 2.74
C LEU A 223 21.52 18.02 1.48
N PRO A 224 22.52 18.78 1.03
CA PRO A 224 22.44 19.50 -0.24
C PRO A 224 22.11 18.56 -1.41
N PRO A 225 21.35 19.01 -2.44
CA PRO A 225 20.96 18.16 -3.58
C PRO A 225 22.12 17.42 -4.27
N ALA A 226 23.32 18.03 -4.31
CA ALA A 226 24.52 17.41 -4.86
C ALA A 226 24.99 16.14 -4.12
N GLN A 227 24.53 15.95 -2.88
CA GLN A 227 24.84 14.77 -2.04
C GLN A 227 23.67 13.79 -1.96
N HIS A 228 22.55 14.06 -2.64
CA HIS A 228 21.42 13.14 -2.69
C HIS A 228 21.80 11.89 -3.50
N ILE A 229 21.36 10.74 -3.01
CA ILE A 229 21.53 9.47 -3.70
C ILE A 229 20.39 9.33 -4.69
N ASN A 230 20.62 9.80 -5.91
CA ASN A 230 19.61 9.81 -6.97
C ASN A 230 19.59 8.49 -7.76
N ALA A 231 19.33 7.39 -7.05
CA ALA A 231 19.08 6.10 -7.70
C ALA A 231 17.80 6.18 -8.56
N PRO A 232 17.76 5.54 -9.74
CA PRO A 232 16.58 5.55 -10.61
C PRO A 232 15.33 5.03 -9.89
N ASP A 233 14.20 5.68 -10.13
CA ASP A 233 12.87 5.26 -9.68
C ASP A 233 12.18 4.30 -10.66
N LYS A 234 12.64 4.28 -11.92
CA LYS A 234 12.25 3.33 -12.95
C LYS A 234 13.42 2.92 -13.85
N VAL A 235 13.33 1.74 -14.45
CA VAL A 235 14.37 1.16 -15.31
C VAL A 235 13.79 0.59 -16.60
N LEU A 236 14.56 0.67 -17.68
CA LEU A 236 14.21 0.11 -18.98
C LEU A 236 14.41 -1.42 -18.96
N THR A 237 13.35 -2.17 -19.21
CA THR A 237 13.37 -3.65 -19.21
C THR A 237 13.32 -4.26 -20.59
N ASN A 238 12.84 -3.51 -21.59
CA ASN A 238 12.86 -3.93 -22.99
C ASN A 238 13.21 -2.74 -23.89
N GLN A 239 14.36 -2.78 -24.57
CA GLN A 239 14.82 -1.69 -25.43
C GLN A 239 13.91 -1.49 -26.65
N THR A 240 13.57 -2.57 -27.36
CA THR A 240 12.77 -2.52 -28.59
C THR A 240 11.36 -2.01 -28.35
N LYS A 241 10.72 -2.47 -27.27
CA LYS A 241 9.35 -2.09 -26.90
C LYS A 241 9.28 -0.86 -26.00
N ARG A 242 10.44 -0.34 -25.56
CA ARG A 242 10.58 0.79 -24.63
C ARG A 242 9.79 0.57 -23.33
N TYR A 243 9.81 -0.65 -22.79
CA TYR A 243 9.10 -0.96 -21.54
C TYR A 243 9.92 -0.59 -20.32
N TYR A 244 9.26 -0.01 -19.32
CA TYR A 244 9.85 0.40 -18.05
C TYR A 244 9.21 -0.30 -16.86
N GLU A 245 9.96 -0.56 -15.79
CA GLU A 245 9.42 -0.98 -14.49
C GLU A 245 9.79 0.04 -13.42
N ALA A 246 8.85 0.31 -12.51
CA ALA A 246 9.13 1.08 -11.31
C ALA A 246 9.95 0.22 -10.32
N VAL A 247 10.98 0.82 -9.74
CA VAL A 247 11.97 0.15 -8.86
C VAL A 247 12.31 0.95 -7.60
N SER A 248 11.61 2.07 -7.35
CA SER A 248 11.89 2.92 -6.18
C SER A 248 11.69 2.19 -4.84
N ASP A 249 10.68 1.32 -4.75
CA ASP A 249 10.44 0.42 -3.62
C ASP A 249 11.58 -0.59 -3.43
N LEU A 250 12.18 -1.08 -4.52
CA LEU A 250 13.29 -2.02 -4.50
C LEU A 250 14.59 -1.39 -3.99
N ASN A 251 14.79 -0.09 -4.23
CA ASN A 251 16.00 0.62 -3.81
C ASN A 251 16.15 0.60 -2.28
N GLY A 252 15.08 0.91 -1.54
CA GLY A 252 15.10 0.91 -0.07
C GLY A 252 15.43 -0.47 0.51
N MET A 253 14.74 -1.50 0.04
CA MET A 253 14.99 -2.89 0.47
C MET A 253 16.41 -3.34 0.18
N ALA A 254 16.92 -3.08 -1.03
CA ALA A 254 18.27 -3.49 -1.42
C ALA A 254 19.35 -2.78 -0.60
N VAL A 255 19.17 -1.50 -0.26
CA VAL A 255 20.12 -0.72 0.55
C VAL A 255 20.18 -1.23 1.99
N VAL A 256 19.03 -1.49 2.63
CA VAL A 256 18.99 -2.04 3.99
C VAL A 256 19.59 -3.45 4.02
N ALA A 257 19.23 -4.30 3.05
CA ALA A 257 19.79 -5.64 2.91
C ALA A 257 21.31 -5.65 2.67
N ALA A 258 21.84 -4.68 1.91
CA ALA A 258 23.28 -4.54 1.72
C ALA A 258 24.01 -4.22 3.02
N TYR A 259 23.42 -3.35 3.83
CA TYR A 259 23.96 -2.99 5.13
C TYR A 259 23.88 -4.16 6.12
N GLU A 260 22.74 -4.84 6.20
CA GLU A 260 22.56 -6.07 7.00
C GLU A 260 23.62 -7.12 6.63
N TYR A 261 23.77 -7.42 5.34
CA TYR A 261 24.70 -8.45 4.89
C TYR A 261 26.16 -8.07 5.15
N ALA A 262 26.52 -6.80 5.03
CA ALA A 262 27.87 -6.32 5.34
C ALA A 262 28.22 -6.51 6.83
N LEU A 263 27.23 -6.34 7.72
CA LEU A 263 27.41 -6.42 9.16
C LEU A 263 27.30 -7.84 9.71
N LEU A 264 26.21 -8.54 9.39
CA LEU A 264 25.81 -9.79 10.04
C LEU A 264 25.90 -11.02 9.14
N ARG A 265 26.14 -10.83 7.84
CA ARG A 265 26.06 -11.89 6.81
C ARG A 265 24.68 -12.55 6.71
N THR A 266 23.65 -11.92 7.25
CA THR A 266 22.24 -12.30 7.14
C THR A 266 21.51 -11.45 6.08
N LEU A 267 20.30 -11.85 5.71
CA LEU A 267 19.44 -11.17 4.73
C LEU A 267 17.95 -11.28 5.12
N THR A 268 17.62 -11.08 6.39
CA THR A 268 16.24 -11.08 6.88
C THR A 268 15.39 -10.01 6.18
N THR A 269 15.98 -8.87 5.79
CA THR A 269 15.35 -7.85 4.94
C THR A 269 14.76 -8.41 3.64
N LEU A 270 15.37 -9.47 3.10
CA LEU A 270 14.90 -10.15 1.89
C LEU A 270 14.24 -11.51 2.19
N GLY A 271 13.82 -11.75 3.43
CA GLY A 271 13.10 -12.95 3.85
C GLY A 271 13.96 -14.20 4.03
N TYR A 272 15.29 -14.08 4.02
CA TYR A 272 16.19 -15.22 4.24
C TYR A 272 16.24 -15.57 5.73
N ASN A 273 16.23 -16.87 6.04
CA ASN A 273 16.42 -17.39 7.40
C ASN A 273 17.81 -18.02 7.56
N THR A 274 18.19 -18.34 8.81
CA THR A 274 19.49 -18.95 9.16
C THR A 274 19.74 -20.32 8.54
N ASN A 275 18.68 -21.00 8.07
CA ASN A 275 18.77 -22.30 7.40
C ASN A 275 18.91 -22.18 5.87
N THR A 276 18.97 -20.96 5.32
CA THR A 276 19.09 -20.78 3.88
C THR A 276 20.51 -21.16 3.42
N PRO A 277 20.68 -21.92 2.33
CA PRO A 277 22.00 -22.33 1.84
C PRO A 277 22.93 -21.15 1.62
N GLN A 278 24.24 -21.41 1.68
CA GLN A 278 25.26 -20.39 1.49
C GLN A 278 25.05 -19.61 0.18
N LEU A 279 24.73 -18.32 0.33
CA LEU A 279 24.40 -17.45 -0.79
C LEU A 279 25.68 -16.99 -1.48
N LYS A 280 25.76 -17.24 -2.79
CA LYS A 280 26.85 -16.74 -3.64
C LYS A 280 26.54 -15.29 -4.02
N ILE A 281 26.85 -14.37 -3.13
CA ILE A 281 26.71 -12.92 -3.38
C ILE A 281 28.01 -12.40 -3.98
N PRO A 282 27.97 -11.65 -5.10
CA PRO A 282 29.17 -11.03 -5.66
C PRO A 282 29.83 -10.07 -4.66
N THR A 283 31.16 -9.98 -4.72
CA THR A 283 31.96 -9.14 -3.82
C THR A 283 32.16 -7.72 -4.36
N ASP A 284 32.08 -7.52 -5.68
CA ASP A 284 32.15 -6.21 -6.28
C ASP A 284 30.82 -5.45 -6.08
N SER A 285 30.89 -4.15 -5.86
CA SER A 285 29.70 -3.36 -5.49
C SER A 285 28.59 -3.39 -6.56
N ARG A 286 28.96 -3.42 -7.85
CA ARG A 286 27.98 -3.46 -8.95
C ARG A 286 27.28 -4.80 -9.03
N GLY A 287 28.03 -5.89 -8.94
CA GLY A 287 27.50 -7.26 -8.88
C GLY A 287 26.64 -7.47 -7.63
N GLN A 288 27.08 -6.96 -6.47
CA GLN A 288 26.32 -7.02 -5.23
C GLN A 288 25.00 -6.26 -5.36
N ALA A 289 25.01 -5.03 -5.89
CA ALA A 289 23.82 -4.23 -6.13
C ALA A 289 22.83 -4.97 -7.06
N ALA A 290 23.32 -5.52 -8.18
CA ALA A 290 22.50 -6.29 -9.09
C ALA A 290 21.84 -7.50 -8.41
N TRP A 291 22.62 -8.24 -7.63
CA TRP A 291 22.11 -9.41 -6.89
C TRP A 291 21.03 -9.02 -5.88
N LEU A 292 21.27 -7.96 -5.09
CA LEU A 292 20.32 -7.50 -4.06
C LEU A 292 19.03 -6.94 -4.68
N CYS A 293 19.13 -6.13 -5.74
CA CYS A 293 17.96 -5.63 -6.45
C CYS A 293 17.14 -6.75 -7.09
N HIS A 294 17.80 -7.79 -7.63
CA HIS A 294 17.12 -8.97 -8.14
C HIS A 294 16.37 -9.71 -7.03
N ARG A 295 17.01 -9.96 -5.89
CA ARG A 295 16.36 -10.61 -4.73
C ARG A 295 15.25 -9.77 -4.11
N ALA A 296 15.39 -8.45 -4.06
CA ALA A 296 14.32 -7.54 -3.64
C ALA A 296 13.10 -7.65 -4.56
N CYS A 297 13.30 -7.76 -5.88
CA CYS A 297 12.21 -7.98 -6.83
C CYS A 297 11.52 -9.33 -6.63
N GLU A 298 12.26 -10.39 -6.30
CA GLU A 298 11.68 -11.70 -5.99
C GLU A 298 10.89 -11.66 -4.68
N TYR A 299 11.49 -11.11 -3.63
CA TYR A 299 10.86 -10.96 -2.32
C TYR A 299 9.56 -10.16 -2.40
N GLU A 300 9.55 -9.03 -3.12
CA GLU A 300 8.33 -8.24 -3.31
C GLU A 300 7.26 -9.03 -4.06
N ALA A 301 7.63 -9.73 -5.15
CA ALA A 301 6.68 -10.50 -5.93
C ALA A 301 6.02 -11.63 -5.11
N ASP A 302 6.78 -12.25 -4.20
CA ASP A 302 6.27 -13.30 -3.31
C ASP A 302 5.44 -12.68 -2.16
N SER A 303 5.84 -11.52 -1.63
CA SER A 303 5.13 -10.82 -0.56
C SER A 303 3.80 -10.18 -1.01
N SER A 304 3.74 -9.62 -2.22
CA SER A 304 2.55 -8.96 -2.75
C SER A 304 1.63 -9.91 -3.52
N GLY A 305 2.19 -11.04 -3.98
CA GLY A 305 1.54 -11.98 -4.87
C GLY A 305 1.55 -11.56 -6.34
N TYR A 306 2.01 -10.35 -6.69
CA TYR A 306 2.08 -9.87 -8.08
C TYR A 306 3.45 -10.17 -8.69
N GLN A 307 3.46 -11.01 -9.73
CA GLN A 307 4.69 -11.48 -10.36
C GLN A 307 4.97 -10.85 -11.73
N SER A 308 4.07 -9.99 -12.23
CA SER A 308 4.21 -9.35 -13.55
C SER A 308 5.55 -8.64 -13.71
N ARG A 309 5.97 -7.86 -12.70
CA ARG A 309 7.28 -7.19 -12.67
C ARG A 309 8.43 -8.18 -12.76
N ARG A 310 8.46 -9.21 -11.89
CA ARG A 310 9.48 -10.28 -11.93
C ARG A 310 9.55 -10.97 -13.30
N ILE A 311 8.40 -11.29 -13.90
CA ILE A 311 8.32 -11.93 -15.21
C ILE A 311 8.90 -11.02 -16.30
N GLN A 312 8.56 -9.73 -16.28
CA GLN A 312 9.03 -8.74 -17.27
C GLN A 312 10.52 -8.42 -17.10
N MET A 313 11.04 -8.55 -15.88
CA MET A 313 12.46 -8.31 -15.55
C MET A 313 13.34 -9.57 -15.60
N LYS A 314 12.82 -10.73 -16.04
CA LYS A 314 13.56 -12.02 -16.02
C LYS A 314 14.95 -11.98 -16.64
N HIS A 315 15.14 -11.16 -17.68
CA HIS A 315 16.42 -11.02 -18.41
C HIS A 315 17.10 -9.67 -18.14
N HIS A 316 16.58 -8.89 -17.20
CA HIS A 316 17.17 -7.62 -16.80
C HIS A 316 18.44 -7.87 -15.97
N VAL A 317 19.43 -6.98 -16.04
CA VAL A 317 20.72 -7.14 -15.35
C VAL A 317 20.74 -6.62 -13.91
N PHE A 318 19.71 -5.89 -13.50
CA PHE A 318 19.49 -5.33 -12.16
C PHE A 318 20.56 -4.35 -11.62
N GLY A 319 21.52 -3.92 -12.45
CA GLY A 319 22.66 -3.10 -12.01
C GLY A 319 22.40 -1.60 -11.73
N TRP A 320 21.15 -1.12 -11.70
CA TRP A 320 20.86 0.32 -11.64
C TRP A 320 21.30 0.98 -10.33
N LEU A 321 21.33 0.23 -9.23
CA LEU A 321 21.75 0.71 -7.91
C LEU A 321 23.29 0.69 -7.74
N GLY A 322 24.03 0.06 -8.67
CA GLY A 322 25.47 -0.13 -8.59
C GLY A 322 26.28 1.15 -8.30
N PRO A 323 26.04 2.28 -8.99
CA PRO A 323 26.75 3.54 -8.71
C PRO A 323 26.46 4.15 -7.33
N TYR A 324 25.39 3.71 -6.66
CA TYR A 324 24.82 4.37 -5.49
C TYR A 324 24.96 3.52 -4.21
N LEU A 325 25.17 2.21 -4.35
CA LEU A 325 25.10 1.28 -3.23
C LEU A 325 26.11 1.57 -2.13
N GLU A 326 27.38 1.82 -2.47
CA GLU A 326 28.41 2.11 -1.45
C GLU A 326 28.10 3.39 -0.68
N GLN A 327 27.65 4.43 -1.36
CA GLN A 327 27.29 5.69 -0.71
C GLN A 327 26.11 5.50 0.24
N ALA A 328 25.09 4.73 -0.18
CA ALA A 328 23.92 4.42 0.64
C ALA A 328 24.29 3.58 1.87
N LYS A 329 25.10 2.54 1.67
CA LYS A 329 25.62 1.68 2.74
C LYS A 329 26.51 2.45 3.71
N SER A 330 27.39 3.32 3.21
CA SER A 330 28.23 4.18 4.05
C SER A 330 27.39 5.15 4.89
N ARG A 331 26.29 5.68 4.33
CA ARG A 331 25.38 6.57 5.05
C ARG A 331 24.66 5.86 6.20
N LEU A 332 24.21 4.62 5.99
CA LEU A 332 23.67 3.78 7.05
C LEU A 332 24.75 3.42 8.08
N THR A 333 25.94 3.00 7.64
CA THR A 333 27.07 2.67 8.52
C THR A 333 27.40 3.84 9.46
N GLY A 334 27.37 5.08 8.95
CA GLY A 334 27.57 6.29 9.75
C GLY A 334 26.55 6.49 10.88
N GLN A 335 25.35 5.91 10.81
CA GLN A 335 24.36 5.98 11.89
C GLN A 335 24.59 4.95 13.00
N PHE A 336 25.37 3.91 12.75
CA PHE A 336 25.49 2.72 13.60
C PHE A 336 26.93 2.34 13.96
N GLN A 337 27.90 3.25 13.81
CA GLN A 337 29.34 2.97 14.02
C GLN A 337 29.67 2.32 15.39
N ASN A 338 28.89 2.63 16.42
CA ASN A 338 29.07 2.13 17.79
C ASN A 338 27.89 1.27 18.26
N ALA A 339 27.14 0.67 17.35
CA ALA A 339 26.03 -0.20 17.73
C ALA A 339 26.57 -1.52 18.31
N GLU A 340 26.18 -1.86 19.53
CA GLU A 340 26.59 -3.14 20.14
C GLU A 340 25.86 -4.32 19.50
N ARG A 341 24.55 -4.16 19.27
CA ARG A 341 23.71 -5.19 18.67
C ARG A 341 22.59 -4.56 17.83
N LEU A 342 22.44 -5.07 16.61
CA LEU A 342 21.34 -4.73 15.70
C LEU A 342 20.52 -5.97 15.37
N GLU A 343 19.21 -5.81 15.33
CA GLU A 343 18.27 -6.76 14.75
C GLU A 343 17.54 -6.10 13.58
N PHE A 344 17.33 -6.86 12.51
CA PHE A 344 16.70 -6.39 11.27
C PHE A 344 15.34 -7.06 11.07
N GLU A 345 14.38 -6.32 10.52
CA GLU A 345 13.01 -6.79 10.23
C GLU A 345 12.30 -7.42 11.43
N VAL A 346 12.33 -6.73 12.58
CA VAL A 346 11.76 -7.23 13.83
C VAL A 346 10.24 -7.18 13.77
N ASN A 347 9.60 -8.36 13.79
CA ASN A 347 8.15 -8.46 13.84
C ASN A 347 7.60 -7.93 15.17
N VAL A 348 6.61 -7.05 15.10
CA VAL A 348 5.92 -6.48 16.26
C VAL A 348 4.42 -6.66 16.08
N GLU A 349 3.74 -7.13 17.12
CA GLU A 349 2.29 -7.33 17.08
C GLU A 349 1.61 -7.16 18.43
N LYS A 350 0.34 -6.78 18.37
CA LYS A 350 -0.58 -6.82 19.50
C LYS A 350 -1.88 -7.49 19.06
N LYS A 351 -2.21 -8.58 19.74
CA LYS A 351 -3.52 -9.23 19.64
C LYS A 351 -4.52 -8.51 20.54
N LYS A 352 -5.77 -8.44 20.08
CA LYS A 352 -6.88 -7.81 20.81
C LYS A 352 -6.53 -6.38 21.22
N PHE A 353 -6.24 -5.52 20.24
CA PHE A 353 -6.00 -4.11 20.49
C PHE A 353 -7.35 -3.39 20.62
N GLU A 354 -7.59 -2.76 21.76
CA GLU A 354 -8.84 -2.06 22.05
C GLU A 354 -8.74 -0.59 21.64
N VAL A 355 -9.77 -0.10 20.96
CA VAL A 355 -9.93 1.31 20.58
C VAL A 355 -11.23 1.81 21.17
N PHE A 356 -11.14 2.85 22.01
CA PHE A 356 -12.32 3.47 22.60
C PHE A 356 -13.09 4.30 21.56
N ASP A 357 -14.41 4.13 21.52
CA ASP A 357 -15.31 4.96 20.71
C ASP A 357 -15.60 6.28 21.47
N PRO A 358 -15.32 7.47 20.89
CA PRO A 358 -15.61 8.76 21.52
C PRO A 358 -17.11 8.98 21.76
N SER A 359 -18.00 8.27 21.08
CA SER A 359 -19.45 8.41 21.22
C SER A 359 -20.02 7.70 22.46
N GLY A 360 -19.18 7.17 23.34
CA GLY A 360 -19.60 6.45 24.56
C GLY A 360 -20.15 5.04 24.32
N LYS A 361 -19.95 4.48 23.12
CA LYS A 361 -20.22 3.06 22.80
C LYS A 361 -19.08 2.17 23.30
N GLU A 362 -19.33 0.86 23.38
CA GLU A 362 -18.32 -0.15 23.73
C GLU A 362 -17.07 -0.04 22.83
N SER A 363 -15.89 -0.29 23.44
CA SER A 363 -14.62 -0.33 22.73
C SER A 363 -14.65 -1.34 21.58
N GLN A 364 -14.07 -0.96 20.44
CA GLN A 364 -13.89 -1.88 19.32
C GLN A 364 -12.58 -2.65 19.49
N VAL A 365 -12.60 -3.93 19.18
CA VAL A 365 -11.43 -4.82 19.31
C VAL A 365 -10.90 -5.18 17.93
N ILE A 366 -9.66 -4.78 17.67
CA ILE A 366 -8.88 -5.25 16.52
C ILE A 366 -8.23 -6.58 16.91
N GLU A 367 -8.53 -7.66 16.19
CA GLU A 367 -7.99 -8.99 16.46
C GLU A 367 -6.46 -8.98 16.41
N LYS A 368 -5.86 -8.26 15.44
CA LYS A 368 -4.41 -8.12 15.29
C LYS A 368 -4.00 -6.77 14.70
N LEU A 369 -3.17 -6.03 15.43
CA LEU A 369 -2.37 -4.90 14.91
C LEU A 369 -0.92 -5.37 14.80
N SER A 370 -0.32 -5.32 13.61
CA SER A 370 1.03 -5.85 13.40
C SER A 370 1.84 -5.13 12.33
N GLY A 371 3.15 -5.19 12.44
CA GLY A 371 4.06 -4.81 11.40
C GLY A 371 5.49 -5.28 11.68
N ARG A 372 6.44 -4.68 10.99
CA ARG A 372 7.83 -5.12 10.99
C ARG A 372 8.71 -3.88 11.01
N ALA A 373 9.47 -3.71 12.09
CA ALA A 373 10.39 -2.60 12.24
C ALA A 373 11.68 -2.89 11.47
N ASP A 374 12.19 -1.93 10.72
CA ASP A 374 13.36 -2.16 9.86
C ASP A 374 14.61 -2.52 10.66
N ILE A 375 14.96 -1.71 11.68
CA ILE A 375 16.13 -1.95 12.53
C ILE A 375 15.80 -1.65 14.00
N VAL A 376 16.13 -2.59 14.90
CA VAL A 376 16.15 -2.36 16.34
C VAL A 376 17.59 -2.43 16.84
N ARG A 377 18.04 -1.36 17.48
CA ARG A 377 19.37 -1.24 18.08
C ARG A 377 19.29 -1.43 19.58
N PHE A 378 20.24 -2.18 20.11
CA PHE A 378 20.41 -2.43 21.54
C PHE A 378 21.84 -2.06 21.92
N ASP A 379 21.99 -1.02 22.73
CA ASP A 379 23.24 -0.58 23.35
C ASP A 379 23.16 -0.73 24.88
N GLY A 380 24.29 -0.88 25.57
CA GLY A 380 24.38 -0.89 27.02
C GLY A 380 23.76 -2.12 27.70
N ARG A 381 23.51 -3.21 26.97
CA ARG A 381 22.91 -4.45 27.52
C ARG A 381 23.97 -5.55 27.68
N PRO A 382 24.36 -5.92 28.91
CA PRO A 382 25.08 -7.17 29.13
C PRO A 382 24.22 -8.34 28.70
N ALA A 383 24.76 -9.30 27.94
CA ALA A 383 24.05 -10.49 27.47
C ALA A 383 23.49 -11.40 28.59
N SER A 384 23.76 -11.08 29.86
CA SER A 384 23.58 -11.97 31.02
C SER A 384 22.71 -11.42 32.15
N ILE A 385 22.06 -10.24 32.04
CA ILE A 385 21.22 -9.70 33.13
C ILE A 385 19.87 -9.17 32.62
N PRO A 386 18.74 -9.69 33.13
CA PRO A 386 17.41 -9.14 32.87
C PRO A 386 17.14 -7.96 33.82
N THR A 387 17.61 -6.76 33.48
CA THR A 387 17.19 -5.52 34.16
C THR A 387 16.27 -4.67 33.27
N LYS A 388 15.34 -4.00 33.93
CA LYS A 388 14.09 -3.42 33.44
C LYS A 388 14.20 -2.05 32.72
N THR A 389 15.39 -1.60 32.34
CA THR A 389 15.58 -0.25 31.78
C THR A 389 15.70 -0.30 30.26
N GLU A 390 14.87 0.46 29.52
CA GLU A 390 15.00 0.61 28.05
C GLU A 390 16.10 1.58 27.63
N GLU A 391 16.93 2.03 28.57
CA GLU A 391 18.12 2.80 28.28
C GLU A 391 19.01 2.03 27.29
N GLY A 392 19.33 2.67 26.16
CA GLY A 392 20.13 2.08 25.09
C GLY A 392 19.36 1.39 23.97
N ILE A 393 18.02 1.36 23.98
CA ILE A 393 17.25 0.81 22.85
C ILE A 393 16.80 1.91 21.90
N SER A 394 16.92 1.66 20.59
CA SER A 394 16.27 2.51 19.58
C SER A 394 15.63 1.72 18.46
N ILE A 395 14.47 2.17 18.00
CA ILE A 395 13.76 1.64 16.85
C ILE A 395 13.90 2.61 15.69
N TRP A 396 14.29 2.08 14.54
CA TRP A 396 14.57 2.84 13.34
C TRP A 396 13.66 2.37 12.20
N GLU A 397 13.01 3.34 11.56
CA GLU A 397 12.38 3.18 10.25
C GLU A 397 13.28 3.83 9.20
N ILE A 398 13.65 3.04 8.19
CA ILE A 398 14.59 3.43 7.15
C ILE A 398 13.83 3.62 5.84
N LYS A 399 13.84 4.85 5.33
CA LYS A 399 13.21 5.19 4.06
C LYS A 399 14.24 5.47 2.98
N PHE A 400 13.83 5.25 1.74
CA PHE A 400 14.55 5.67 0.53
C PHE A 400 13.55 6.40 -0.36
N VAL A 401 13.19 7.61 0.03
CA VAL A 401 12.06 8.37 -0.54
C VAL A 401 12.46 9.81 -0.85
N ALA A 402 11.70 10.49 -1.70
CA ALA A 402 11.94 11.91 -1.99
C ALA A 402 11.75 12.80 -0.76
N GLN A 403 10.80 12.46 0.12
CA GLN A 403 10.50 13.20 1.33
C GLN A 403 9.89 12.28 2.40
N LEU A 404 10.22 12.54 3.67
CA LEU A 404 9.57 11.90 4.81
C LEU A 404 8.16 12.49 5.06
N SER A 405 7.19 11.63 5.38
CA SER A 405 5.79 12.01 5.65
C SER A 405 5.38 11.72 7.09
N LEU A 406 4.23 12.25 7.51
CA LEU A 406 3.63 11.93 8.82
C LEU A 406 3.16 10.47 8.90
N GLU A 407 2.82 9.85 7.77
CA GLU A 407 2.53 8.41 7.74
C GLU A 407 3.75 7.58 8.20
N HIS A 408 4.97 7.98 7.79
CA HIS A 408 6.20 7.33 8.25
C HIS A 408 6.43 7.52 9.76
N VAL A 409 6.11 8.71 10.29
CA VAL A 409 6.17 9.00 11.73
C VAL A 409 5.22 8.10 12.51
N ILE A 410 3.97 7.99 12.07
CA ILE A 410 2.96 7.15 12.72
C ILE A 410 3.38 5.68 12.65
N GLN A 411 3.94 5.23 11.53
CA GLN A 411 4.45 3.87 11.35
C GLN A 411 5.52 3.53 12.40
N VAL A 412 6.58 4.33 12.51
CA VAL A 412 7.68 4.05 13.44
C VAL A 412 7.27 4.22 14.91
N CYS A 413 6.41 5.19 15.23
CA CYS A 413 5.83 5.35 16.56
C CYS A 413 5.00 4.12 16.96
N THR A 414 4.22 3.58 16.03
CA THR A 414 3.44 2.37 16.30
C THR A 414 4.34 1.16 16.50
N TYR A 415 5.46 1.05 15.78
CA TYR A 415 6.46 0.01 16.05
C TYR A 415 7.06 0.13 17.44
N ALA A 416 7.44 1.34 17.88
CA ALA A 416 7.92 1.59 19.23
C ALA A 416 6.90 1.18 20.30
N TYR A 417 5.63 1.54 20.12
CA TYR A 417 4.57 1.13 21.03
C TYR A 417 4.40 -0.40 21.09
N LEU A 418 4.25 -1.06 19.94
CA LEU A 418 4.04 -2.50 19.86
C LEU A 418 5.23 -3.28 20.42
N TRP A 419 6.45 -2.79 20.15
CA TRP A 419 7.67 -3.35 20.72
C TRP A 419 7.67 -3.23 22.25
N SER A 420 7.40 -2.03 22.80
CA SER A 420 7.39 -1.79 24.25
C SER A 420 6.41 -2.72 24.97
N ILE A 421 5.17 -2.81 24.49
CA ILE A 421 4.17 -3.68 25.14
C ILE A 421 4.48 -5.16 24.96
N GLY A 422 5.07 -5.56 23.83
CA GLY A 422 5.46 -6.94 23.56
C GLY A 422 6.60 -7.43 24.47
N HIS A 423 7.44 -6.50 24.94
CA HIS A 423 8.57 -6.79 25.82
C HIS A 423 8.32 -6.43 27.29
N GLY A 424 7.14 -5.95 27.65
CA GLY A 424 6.83 -5.53 29.02
C GLY A 424 7.67 -4.34 29.50
N ALA A 425 8.04 -3.44 28.58
CA ALA A 425 8.82 -2.24 28.85
C ALA A 425 8.08 -1.26 29.79
N GLU A 426 8.82 -0.67 30.74
CA GLU A 426 8.38 0.42 31.63
C GLU A 426 8.39 1.78 30.89
N GLY A 427 9.16 1.91 29.82
CA GLY A 427 9.31 3.11 28.99
C GLY A 427 9.41 2.83 27.48
N LEU A 428 9.69 3.90 26.72
CA LEU A 428 9.78 3.83 25.26
C LEU A 428 11.23 3.72 24.79
N PRO A 429 11.51 2.89 23.77
CA PRO A 429 12.76 3.00 23.04
C PRO A 429 12.82 4.35 22.33
N ARG A 430 14.03 4.83 22.04
CA ARG A 430 14.22 6.01 21.19
C ARG A 430 13.69 5.71 19.79
N ILE A 431 12.95 6.66 19.20
CA ILE A 431 12.23 6.46 17.93
C ILE A 431 12.89 7.31 16.86
N ILE A 432 13.40 6.66 15.80
CA ILE A 432 14.13 7.34 14.74
C ILE A 432 13.53 7.03 13.38
N LEU A 433 13.30 8.10 12.60
CA LEU A 433 12.96 8.01 11.19
C LEU A 433 14.13 8.57 10.39
N PHE A 434 14.63 7.78 9.44
CA PHE A 434 15.82 8.14 8.67
C PHE A 434 15.61 7.95 7.17
N ASN A 435 15.88 9.00 6.39
CA ASN A 435 15.85 8.92 4.93
C ASN A 435 17.27 8.71 4.38
N VAL A 436 17.55 7.52 3.86
CA VAL A 436 18.86 7.20 3.28
C VAL A 436 19.09 7.99 2.00
N ARG A 437 18.06 8.47 1.29
CA ARG A 437 18.23 9.20 0.03
C ARG A 437 18.97 10.53 0.21
N ASP A 438 18.58 11.30 1.21
CA ASP A 438 19.07 12.67 1.44
C ASP A 438 19.71 12.87 2.82
N GLY A 439 19.70 11.86 3.70
CA GLY A 439 20.27 11.94 5.05
C GLY A 439 19.39 12.66 6.07
N GLU A 440 18.15 13.04 5.73
CA GLU A 440 17.22 13.63 6.70
C GLU A 440 16.94 12.64 7.84
N LYS A 441 17.04 13.13 9.09
CA LYS A 441 16.84 12.33 10.30
C LYS A 441 15.95 13.01 11.30
N TRP A 442 14.90 12.32 11.73
CA TRP A 442 13.95 12.80 12.74
C TRP A 442 14.05 11.93 13.99
N ASP A 443 14.11 12.58 15.14
CA ASP A 443 14.02 11.98 16.47
C ASP A 443 12.64 12.32 17.04
N ILE A 444 11.89 11.29 17.42
CA ILE A 444 10.48 11.42 17.77
C ILE A 444 10.31 10.99 19.23
N THR A 445 9.73 11.87 20.03
CA THR A 445 9.40 11.57 21.42
C THR A 445 7.89 11.64 21.64
N SER A 446 7.38 10.71 22.43
CA SER A 446 6.00 10.75 22.92
C SER A 446 5.90 11.71 24.10
N ARG A 447 4.87 12.57 24.11
CA ARG A 447 4.63 13.51 25.22
C ARG A 447 4.24 12.80 26.52
N ASN A 448 3.62 11.63 26.42
CA ASN A 448 3.13 10.84 27.55
C ASN A 448 3.67 9.40 27.52
N SER A 449 4.92 9.19 27.07
CA SER A 449 5.54 7.87 26.99
C SER A 449 4.64 6.84 26.25
N ILE A 450 4.56 5.59 26.72
CA ILE A 450 3.78 4.50 26.13
C ILE A 450 2.29 4.87 25.98
N SER A 451 1.68 5.53 26.98
CA SER A 451 0.27 5.90 26.91
C SER A 451 0.00 6.97 25.84
N GLY A 452 0.94 7.89 25.63
CA GLY A 452 0.87 8.86 24.53
C GLY A 452 0.87 8.20 23.15
N LEU A 453 1.70 7.17 22.94
CA LEU A 453 1.67 6.43 21.67
C LEU A 453 0.42 5.57 21.51
N LYS A 454 -0.12 5.03 22.61
CA LYS A 454 -1.44 4.35 22.55
C LYS A 454 -2.52 5.33 22.06
N SER A 455 -2.60 6.52 22.66
CA SER A 455 -3.57 7.55 22.26
C SER A 455 -3.37 8.01 20.81
N LEU A 456 -2.11 8.17 20.36
CA LEU A 456 -1.79 8.44 18.96
C LEU A 456 -2.40 7.36 18.03
N ILE A 457 -2.14 6.09 18.33
CA ILE A 457 -2.63 4.96 17.52
C ILE A 457 -4.15 4.96 17.49
N GLU A 458 -4.81 5.12 18.64
CA GLU A 458 -6.26 5.17 18.72
C GLU A 458 -6.85 6.34 17.91
N ASP A 459 -6.26 7.54 17.99
CA ASP A 459 -6.73 8.71 17.24
C ASP A 459 -6.57 8.53 15.73
N VAL A 460 -5.46 7.93 15.27
CA VAL A 460 -5.28 7.59 13.85
C VAL A 460 -6.32 6.58 13.40
N LEU A 461 -6.57 5.53 14.19
CA LEU A 461 -7.57 4.51 13.87
C LEU A 461 -8.99 5.09 13.85
N ARG A 462 -9.32 5.99 14.79
CA ARG A 462 -10.58 6.73 14.80
C ARG A 462 -10.70 7.63 13.57
N ALA A 463 -9.66 8.40 13.24
CA ALA A 463 -9.66 9.26 12.06
C ALA A 463 -9.89 8.46 10.76
N LYS A 464 -9.37 7.23 10.68
CA LYS A 464 -9.52 6.38 9.50
C LYS A 464 -10.83 5.62 9.41
N TYR A 465 -11.28 5.05 10.53
CA TYR A 465 -12.34 4.04 10.54
C TYR A 465 -13.63 4.49 11.23
N THR A 466 -13.68 5.72 11.75
CA THR A 466 -14.93 6.30 12.24
C THR A 466 -15.71 6.89 11.09
N THR A 467 -16.86 6.28 10.83
CA THR A 467 -17.87 6.84 9.93
C THR A 467 -18.63 7.93 10.65
N LYS A 468 -18.40 9.17 10.22
CA LYS A 468 -19.27 10.31 10.55
C LYS A 468 -20.33 10.37 9.47
N GLY A 469 -21.58 10.61 9.85
CA GLY A 469 -22.67 10.75 8.88
C GLY A 469 -22.34 11.82 7.84
N MET A 470 -23.01 11.81 6.68
CA MET A 470 -22.76 12.84 5.68
C MET A 470 -22.90 14.23 6.34
N PRO A 471 -21.89 15.11 6.22
CA PRO A 471 -22.00 16.45 6.75
C PRO A 471 -23.23 17.10 6.10
N THR A 472 -23.98 17.85 6.89
CA THR A 472 -25.14 18.57 6.35
C THR A 472 -24.68 19.54 5.26
N THR A 473 -25.60 19.91 4.35
CA THR A 473 -25.30 20.91 3.31
C THR A 473 -24.72 22.19 3.92
N ASP A 474 -25.22 22.60 5.09
CA ASP A 474 -24.74 23.79 5.80
C ASP A 474 -23.31 23.61 6.36
N GLU A 475 -22.99 22.44 6.92
CA GLU A 475 -21.63 22.11 7.35
C GLU A 475 -20.64 22.08 6.17
N PHE A 476 -21.09 21.54 5.04
CA PHE A 476 -20.32 21.54 3.80
C PHE A 476 -20.07 22.96 3.29
N ILE A 477 -21.12 23.79 3.20
CA ILE A 477 -21.01 25.20 2.78
C ILE A 477 -20.08 25.96 3.74
N LYS A 478 -20.22 25.79 5.05
CA LYS A 478 -19.35 26.42 6.04
C LYS A 478 -17.88 26.02 5.86
N LYS A 479 -17.62 24.76 5.54
CA LYS A 479 -16.27 24.26 5.22
C LYS A 479 -15.73 24.91 3.95
N CYS A 480 -16.53 24.98 2.88
CA CYS A 480 -16.16 25.67 1.63
C CYS A 480 -15.86 27.16 1.87
N THR A 481 -16.69 27.86 2.64
CA THR A 481 -16.47 29.27 2.99
C THR A 481 -15.20 29.46 3.79
N LYS A 482 -14.91 28.57 4.76
CA LYS A 482 -13.66 28.61 5.53
C LYS A 482 -12.44 28.44 4.63
N THR A 483 -12.46 27.46 3.73
CA THR A 483 -11.37 27.25 2.75
C THR A 483 -11.20 28.45 1.81
N LEU A 484 -12.31 29.07 1.38
CA LEU A 484 -12.28 30.30 0.57
C LEU A 484 -11.58 31.45 1.31
N VAL A 485 -11.89 31.64 2.59
CA VAL A 485 -11.27 32.66 3.45
C VAL A 485 -9.78 32.37 3.68
N GLU A 486 -9.39 31.12 3.89
CA GLU A 486 -7.98 30.71 4.02
C GLU A 486 -7.18 30.97 2.73
N VAL A 487 -7.76 30.66 1.56
CA VAL A 487 -7.15 30.94 0.26
C VAL A 487 -7.03 32.45 -0.02
N GLN A 488 -8.05 33.24 0.35
CA GLN A 488 -8.07 34.70 0.15
C GLN A 488 -7.17 35.47 1.12
N SER A 489 -6.98 34.96 2.34
CA SER A 489 -6.17 35.61 3.37
C SER A 489 -4.66 35.38 3.21
N GLY A 490 -4.21 34.69 2.14
CA GLY A 490 -2.79 34.40 1.88
C GLY A 490 -2.11 33.56 2.98
N SER A 491 -2.89 33.08 3.95
CA SER A 491 -2.42 32.29 5.07
C SER A 491 -2.42 30.83 4.65
N ARG A 492 -1.45 30.44 3.81
CA ARG A 492 -1.12 29.02 3.68
C ARG A 492 -0.44 28.58 4.98
N PRO A 493 -0.85 27.49 5.63
CA PRO A 493 0.05 26.76 6.49
C PRO A 493 1.27 26.24 5.71
#